data_AF-A0A7C8IEC5-F1
#
_entry.id   AF-A0A7C8IEC5-F1
#
_cell.length_a   1.000
_cell.length_b   1.000
_cell.length_c   1.000
_cell.angle_alpha   90.00
_cell.angle_beta   90.00
_cell.angle_gamma   90.00
#
_symmetry.space_group_name_H-M   'P 1'
#
loop_
_entity.id
_entity.type
_entity.pdbx_description
1 polymer ?
#
loop_
_entity_poly.entity_id
_entity_poly.type
_entity_poly.pdbx_seq_one_letter_code
_entity_poly.pdbx_strand_id
1 'polypeptide(L)'
;VNNLTDGTRSLNSLNQMGIFTNFIRPTDPRWLGSQRHHLTLLLAKNVFLVGFLILVCVEAGLFWSWWKLEHSRKGDQVYSFWLRIGLSLVPELLLTPCQIYSVATQRWHPVSALVTSLISCGLWACALSLNVMLVFSNETGFPNLSAWYDLCYTEAGLQGVIALIYLVLMGFAAAAVHRYKKDVRLKRVQQEVERMMTG
;
A
#
# COMPACT_ATOMS: atom_id res chain seq x y z
N VAL A 1 -31.47 34.67 23.97
CA VAL A 1 -30.59 35.04 22.84
C VAL A 1 -29.16 34.71 23.27
N ASN A 2 -28.58 33.62 22.75
CA ASN A 2 -27.16 33.22 22.79
C ASN A 2 -27.08 31.69 22.63
N ASN A 3 -27.14 31.18 21.40
CA ASN A 3 -26.93 29.75 21.07
C ASN A 3 -26.54 29.58 19.59
N LEU A 4 -25.60 30.38 19.08
CA LEU A 4 -25.21 30.34 17.65
C LEU A 4 -23.69 30.35 17.38
N THR A 5 -22.84 30.26 18.41
CA THR A 5 -21.38 30.38 18.24
C THR A 5 -20.60 29.08 18.38
N ASP A 6 -21.25 27.94 18.65
CA ASP A 6 -20.54 26.67 18.89
C ASP A 6 -20.21 25.86 17.62
N GLY A 7 -20.82 26.19 16.48
CA GLY A 7 -20.61 25.46 15.22
C GLY A 7 -19.26 25.76 14.53
N THR A 8 -18.69 26.95 14.73
CA THR A 8 -17.48 27.40 14.00
C THR A 8 -16.17 26.97 14.67
N ARG A 9 -16.17 26.61 15.96
CA ARG A 9 -14.96 26.09 16.64
C ARG A 9 -14.59 24.67 16.21
N SER A 10 -15.57 23.85 15.82
CA SER A 10 -15.35 22.48 15.34
C SER A 10 -14.63 22.44 13.98
N LEU A 11 -14.94 23.37 13.08
CA LEU A 11 -14.33 23.41 11.74
C LEU A 11 -12.88 23.93 11.75
N ASN A 12 -12.53 24.80 12.70
CA ASN A 12 -11.16 25.31 12.82
C ASN A 12 -10.19 24.32 13.48
N SER A 13 -10.66 23.38 14.31
CA SER A 13 -9.79 22.31 14.88
C SER A 13 -9.49 21.20 13.87
N LEU A 14 -10.38 20.98 12.88
CA LEU A 14 -10.17 20.05 11.77
C LEU A 14 -9.11 20.53 10.77
N ASN A 15 -8.86 21.83 10.66
CA ASN A 15 -7.95 22.41 9.67
C ASN A 15 -6.47 22.47 10.08
N GLN A 16 -6.09 22.13 11.32
CA GLN A 16 -4.69 22.25 11.78
C GLN A 16 -3.96 20.93 12.05
N MET A 17 -4.63 19.77 12.03
CA MET A 17 -3.92 18.49 12.07
C MET A 17 -3.58 18.07 10.64
N GLY A 18 -2.37 18.42 10.18
CA GLY A 18 -1.89 18.03 8.85
C GLY A 18 -2.06 16.53 8.62
N ILE A 19 -2.49 16.14 7.42
CA ILE A 19 -2.86 14.76 7.04
C ILE A 19 -1.82 13.71 7.50
N PHE A 20 -0.54 14.08 7.47
CA PHE A 20 0.58 13.23 7.89
C PHE A 20 0.67 12.96 9.40
N THR A 21 0.07 13.82 10.24
CA THR A 21 0.10 13.67 11.71
C THR A 21 -0.54 12.36 12.13
N ASN A 22 -1.62 11.94 11.47
CA ASN A 22 -2.32 10.69 11.77
C ASN A 22 -1.49 9.43 11.43
N PHE A 23 -0.49 9.55 10.55
CA PHE A 23 0.42 8.45 10.22
C PHE A 23 1.58 8.30 11.22
N ILE A 24 1.96 9.40 11.89
CA ILE A 24 3.08 9.45 12.82
C ILE A 24 2.60 9.31 14.27
N ARG A 25 1.43 9.88 14.58
CA ARG A 25 0.80 9.90 15.90
C ARG A 25 -0.69 9.59 15.76
N PRO A 26 -1.07 8.31 15.56
CA PRO A 26 -2.47 7.93 15.48
C PRO A 26 -3.20 8.22 16.79
N THR A 27 -4.41 8.75 16.68
CA THR A 27 -5.31 8.97 17.81
C THR A 27 -6.24 7.77 18.04
N ASP A 28 -6.45 6.93 17.02
CA ASP A 28 -7.22 5.69 17.14
C ASP A 28 -6.57 4.72 18.14
N PRO A 29 -7.27 4.33 19.22
CA PRO A 29 -6.77 3.40 20.23
C PRO A 29 -6.34 2.05 19.65
N ARG A 30 -6.89 1.64 18.50
CA ARG A 30 -6.55 0.37 17.82
C ARG A 30 -5.13 0.35 17.26
N TRP A 31 -4.53 1.52 17.04
CA TRP A 31 -3.21 1.67 16.43
C TRP A 31 -2.16 2.22 17.41
N LEU A 32 -2.46 2.23 18.72
CA LEU A 32 -1.53 2.69 19.76
C LEU A 32 -0.46 1.64 20.12
N GLY A 33 0.63 2.11 20.73
CA GLY A 33 1.76 1.27 21.14
C GLY A 33 2.64 0.84 19.96
N SER A 34 3.11 -0.41 19.95
CA SER A 34 3.98 -0.95 18.88
C SER A 34 3.31 -0.96 17.50
N GLN A 35 1.98 -0.97 17.45
CA GLN A 35 1.20 -1.03 16.20
C GLN A 35 1.19 0.30 15.43
N ARG A 36 1.60 1.41 16.06
CA ARG A 36 1.75 2.71 15.37
C ARG A 36 2.74 2.64 14.21
N HIS A 37 3.73 1.75 14.30
CA HIS A 37 4.74 1.55 13.26
C HIS A 37 4.13 0.99 11.97
N HIS A 38 2.93 0.39 12.01
CA HIS A 38 2.21 -0.01 10.81
C HIS A 38 1.91 1.19 9.91
N LEU A 39 1.43 2.30 10.48
CA LEU A 39 1.10 3.50 9.69
C LEU A 39 2.36 4.21 9.17
N THR A 40 3.45 4.20 9.94
CA THR A 40 4.74 4.71 9.48
C THR A 40 5.31 3.87 8.34
N LEU A 41 5.22 2.55 8.42
CA LEU A 41 5.63 1.64 7.36
C LEU A 41 4.76 1.75 6.11
N LEU A 42 3.46 2.02 6.27
CA LEU A 42 2.57 2.31 5.15
C LEU A 42 3.02 3.56 4.40
N LEU A 43 3.42 4.61 5.12
CA LEU A 43 3.99 5.83 4.52
C LEU A 43 5.32 5.53 3.81
N ALA A 44 6.22 4.78 4.45
CA ALA A 44 7.49 4.39 3.85
C ALA A 44 7.29 3.58 2.56
N LYS A 45 6.35 2.62 2.57
CA LYS A 45 5.94 1.85 1.39
C LYS A 45 5.47 2.76 0.25
N ASN A 46 4.75 3.83 0.55
CA ASN A 46 4.30 4.78 -0.48
C ASN A 46 5.46 5.56 -1.11
N VAL A 47 6.53 5.85 -0.34
CA VAL A 47 7.76 6.44 -0.91
C VAL A 47 8.41 5.49 -1.91
N PHE A 48 8.55 4.21 -1.56
CA PHE A 48 9.07 3.20 -2.49
C PHE A 48 8.16 3.01 -3.72
N LEU A 49 6.84 3.07 -3.53
CA LEU A 49 5.87 2.99 -4.63
C LEU A 49 6.01 4.16 -5.61
N VAL A 50 6.22 5.38 -5.12
CA VAL A 50 6.47 6.56 -5.98
C VAL A 50 7.79 6.39 -6.74
N GLY A 51 8.85 5.92 -6.08
CA GLY A 51 10.11 5.60 -6.75
C GLY A 51 9.94 4.56 -7.86
N PHE A 52 9.18 3.50 -7.57
CA PHE A 52 8.83 2.47 -8.55
C PHE A 52 8.03 3.03 -9.73
N LEU A 53 7.02 3.88 -9.47
CA LEU A 53 6.25 4.56 -10.53
C LEU A 53 7.13 5.40 -11.46
N ILE A 54 8.12 6.11 -10.92
CA ILE A 54 9.06 6.88 -11.73
C ILE A 54 9.85 5.96 -12.65
N LEU A 55 10.36 4.82 -12.15
CA LEU A 55 11.08 3.85 -12.98
C LEU A 55 10.20 3.30 -14.10
N VAL A 56 8.97 2.90 -13.79
CA VAL A 56 8.02 2.40 -14.79
C VAL A 56 7.74 3.44 -15.88
N CYS A 57 7.61 4.72 -15.52
CA CYS A 57 7.44 5.81 -16.48
C CYS A 57 8.68 6.00 -17.38
N VAL A 58 9.88 5.91 -16.80
CA VAL A 58 11.15 6.00 -17.53
C VAL A 58 11.29 4.81 -18.49
N GLU A 59 11.03 3.59 -18.03
CA GLU A 59 11.07 2.40 -18.88
C GLU A 59 10.07 2.53 -20.03
N ALA A 60 8.82 2.91 -19.75
CA ALA A 60 7.80 3.10 -20.79
C ALA A 60 8.23 4.14 -21.84
N GLY A 61 8.84 5.25 -21.41
CA GLY A 61 9.35 6.29 -22.31
C GLY A 61 10.52 5.81 -23.17
N LEU A 62 11.48 5.11 -22.57
CA LEU A 62 12.62 4.52 -23.28
C LEU A 62 12.17 3.43 -24.25
N PHE A 63 11.29 2.55 -23.80
CA PHE A 63 10.70 1.48 -24.60
C PHE A 63 9.98 2.06 -25.82
N TRP A 64 9.16 3.10 -25.64
CA TRP A 64 8.51 3.79 -26.75
C TRP A 64 9.50 4.41 -27.74
N SER A 65 10.62 4.94 -27.25
CA SER A 65 11.67 5.51 -28.10
C SER A 65 12.38 4.42 -28.93
N TRP A 66 12.76 3.31 -28.31
CA TRP A 66 13.43 2.20 -28.97
C TRP A 66 12.48 1.47 -29.94
N TRP A 67 11.22 1.33 -29.55
CA TRP A 67 10.19 0.71 -30.38
C TRP A 67 9.97 1.44 -31.71
N LYS A 68 9.94 2.78 -31.69
CA LYS A 68 9.81 3.61 -32.89
C LYS A 68 10.97 3.46 -33.88
N LEU A 69 12.17 3.15 -33.39
CA LEU A 69 13.37 2.98 -34.22
C LEU A 69 13.38 1.65 -34.96
N GLU A 70 12.76 0.61 -34.40
CA GLU A 70 13.01 -0.78 -34.80
C GLU A 70 11.82 -1.45 -35.51
N HIS A 71 10.55 -1.16 -35.16
CA HIS A 71 9.42 -2.00 -35.56
C HIS A 71 8.15 -1.24 -36.01
N SER A 72 7.93 -1.14 -37.34
CA SER A 72 6.62 -0.79 -37.94
C SER A 72 5.62 -1.97 -37.98
N ARG A 73 5.95 -3.16 -37.46
CA ARG A 73 5.04 -4.32 -37.47
C ARG A 73 5.18 -5.20 -36.21
N LYS A 74 4.01 -5.43 -35.58
CA LYS A 74 3.59 -6.43 -34.57
C LYS A 74 3.41 -5.91 -33.13
N GLY A 75 2.18 -6.01 -32.63
CA GLY A 75 1.69 -5.43 -31.36
C GLY A 75 1.82 -6.31 -30.12
N ASP A 76 2.51 -7.45 -30.18
CA ASP A 76 2.51 -8.43 -29.07
C ASP A 76 3.34 -7.98 -27.85
N GLN A 77 4.34 -7.10 -28.03
CA GLN A 77 5.25 -6.70 -26.95
C GLN A 77 4.66 -5.70 -25.94
N VAL A 78 3.57 -5.00 -26.28
CA VAL A 78 2.94 -4.07 -25.33
C VAL A 78 2.18 -4.81 -24.23
N TYR A 79 1.67 -6.01 -24.54
CA TYR A 79 0.92 -6.82 -23.59
C TYR A 79 1.82 -7.44 -22.51
N SER A 80 3.07 -7.80 -22.83
CA SER A 80 4.02 -8.37 -21.85
C SER A 80 4.46 -7.34 -20.80
N PHE A 81 4.63 -6.07 -21.19
CA PHE A 81 4.94 -4.97 -20.27
C PHE A 81 3.84 -4.77 -19.21
N TRP A 82 2.57 -4.67 -19.66
CA TRP A 82 1.44 -4.47 -18.76
C TRP A 82 1.15 -5.70 -17.90
N LEU A 83 1.39 -6.91 -18.40
CA LEU A 83 1.22 -8.13 -17.62
C LEU A 83 2.23 -8.20 -16.46
N ARG A 84 3.47 -7.73 -16.71
CA ARG A 84 4.56 -7.70 -15.72
C ARG A 84 4.31 -6.71 -14.58
N ILE A 85 3.90 -5.48 -14.93
CA ILE A 85 3.83 -4.36 -13.99
C ILE A 85 2.39 -4.06 -13.56
N GLY A 86 1.44 -4.13 -14.50
CA GLY A 86 0.06 -3.72 -14.29
C GLY A 86 -0.69 -4.58 -13.28
N LEU A 87 -0.37 -5.87 -13.17
CA LEU A 87 -1.06 -6.82 -12.28
C LEU A 87 -0.98 -6.39 -10.81
N SER A 88 0.19 -5.92 -10.36
CA SER A 88 0.37 -5.42 -8.98
C SER A 88 0.11 -3.92 -8.88
N LEU A 89 0.48 -3.14 -9.90
CA LEU A 89 0.43 -1.69 -9.84
C LEU A 89 -1.00 -1.13 -9.87
N VAL A 90 -1.89 -1.69 -10.69
CA VAL A 90 -3.27 -1.17 -10.83
C VAL A 90 -4.07 -1.33 -9.53
N PRO A 91 -4.11 -2.51 -8.88
CA PRO A 91 -4.77 -2.64 -7.58
C PRO A 91 -4.17 -1.71 -6.51
N GLU A 92 -2.85 -1.52 -6.55
CA GLU A 92 -2.13 -0.66 -5.60
C GLU A 92 -2.50 0.82 -5.75
N LEU A 93 -2.60 1.32 -6.98
CA LEU A 93 -2.99 2.70 -7.27
C LEU A 93 -4.43 3.00 -6.85
N LEU A 94 -5.32 2.01 -6.90
CA LEU A 94 -6.68 2.14 -6.39
C LEU A 94 -6.73 2.05 -4.86
N LEU A 95 -5.94 1.16 -4.27
CA LEU A 95 -5.96 0.90 -2.83
C LEU A 95 -5.30 2.03 -2.03
N THR A 96 -4.20 2.60 -2.53
CA THR A 96 -3.43 3.65 -1.85
C THR A 96 -4.27 4.86 -1.43
N PRO A 97 -5.07 5.51 -2.31
CA PRO A 97 -5.91 6.64 -1.91
C PRO A 97 -7.00 6.20 -0.92
N CYS A 98 -7.59 5.01 -1.08
CA CYS A 98 -8.55 4.48 -0.12
C CYS A 98 -7.94 4.27 1.27
N GLN A 99 -6.71 3.77 1.34
CA GLN A 99 -5.95 3.60 2.58
C GLN A 99 -5.64 4.95 3.21
N ILE A 100 -5.13 5.91 2.43
CA ILE A 100 -4.82 7.26 2.92
C ILE A 100 -6.08 7.92 3.49
N TYR A 101 -7.19 7.87 2.77
CA TYR A 101 -8.47 8.41 3.22
C TYR A 101 -8.97 7.71 4.49
N SER A 102 -8.88 6.39 4.56
CA SER A 102 -9.34 5.62 5.73
C SER A 102 -8.48 5.88 6.97
N VAL A 103 -7.18 6.08 6.80
CA VAL A 103 -6.27 6.45 7.90
C VAL A 103 -6.54 7.89 8.32
N ALA A 104 -6.71 8.82 7.38
CA ALA A 104 -7.04 10.21 7.67
C ALA A 104 -8.35 10.33 8.47
N THR A 105 -9.34 9.49 8.17
CA THR A 105 -10.64 9.47 8.87
C THR A 105 -10.68 8.58 10.12
N GLN A 106 -9.55 7.97 10.52
CA GLN A 106 -9.46 7.02 11.65
C GLN A 106 -10.45 5.84 11.53
N ARG A 107 -10.76 5.42 10.30
CA ARG A 107 -11.69 4.30 10.01
C ARG A 107 -10.98 3.04 9.57
N TRP A 108 -9.64 3.04 9.56
CA TRP A 108 -8.86 1.90 9.12
C TRP A 108 -8.91 0.74 10.11
N HIS A 109 -9.66 -0.31 9.77
CA HIS A 109 -9.86 -1.45 10.64
C HIS A 109 -8.65 -2.42 10.59
N PRO A 110 -8.18 -2.97 11.73
CA PRO A 110 -7.06 -3.91 11.76
C PRO A 110 -7.24 -5.15 10.87
N VAL A 111 -8.48 -5.66 10.77
CA VAL A 111 -8.79 -6.80 9.89
C VAL A 111 -8.62 -6.43 8.42
N SER A 112 -9.11 -5.26 8.01
CA SER A 112 -8.93 -4.77 6.63
C SER A 112 -7.44 -4.57 6.34
N ALA A 113 -6.67 -4.03 7.29
CA ALA A 113 -5.23 -3.90 7.17
C ALA A 113 -4.52 -5.25 6.97
N LEU A 114 -4.95 -6.29 7.69
CA LEU A 114 -4.40 -7.63 7.57
C LEU A 114 -4.70 -8.24 6.20
N VAL A 115 -5.97 -8.20 5.78
CA VAL A 115 -6.42 -8.78 4.49
C VAL A 115 -5.74 -8.06 3.33
N THR A 116 -5.70 -6.73 3.35
CA THR A 116 -5.04 -5.94 2.30
C THR A 116 -3.54 -6.19 2.26
N SER A 117 -2.87 -6.29 3.42
CA SER A 117 -1.44 -6.61 3.45
C SER A 117 -1.14 -8.01 2.89
N LEU A 118 -1.98 -9.00 3.19
CA LEU A 118 -1.83 -10.36 2.69
C LEU A 118 -2.01 -10.42 1.16
N ILE A 119 -3.09 -9.83 0.64
CA ILE A 119 -3.38 -9.81 -0.80
C ILE A 119 -2.30 -9.05 -1.55
N SER A 120 -1.93 -7.85 -1.09
CA SER A 120 -0.87 -7.07 -1.73
C SER A 120 0.48 -7.78 -1.66
N CYS A 121 0.84 -8.43 -0.54
CA CYS A 121 2.08 -9.21 -0.46
C CYS A 121 2.11 -10.30 -1.54
N GLY A 122 1.01 -11.03 -1.72
CA GLY A 122 0.89 -12.05 -2.76
C GLY A 122 1.02 -11.46 -4.17
N LEU A 123 0.31 -10.36 -4.45
CA LEU A 123 0.39 -9.68 -5.75
C LEU A 123 1.80 -9.20 -6.08
N TRP A 124 2.49 -8.58 -5.12
CA TRP A 124 3.87 -8.10 -5.31
C TRP A 124 4.86 -9.25 -5.45
N ALA A 125 4.69 -10.37 -4.73
CA ALA A 125 5.51 -11.57 -4.90
C ALA A 125 5.30 -12.23 -6.28
N CYS A 126 4.06 -12.28 -6.76
CA CYS A 126 3.75 -12.76 -8.11
C CYS A 126 4.35 -11.84 -9.18
N ALA A 127 4.20 -10.52 -9.05
CA ALA A 127 4.78 -9.55 -9.98
C ALA A 127 6.31 -9.64 -10.03
N LEU A 128 6.96 -9.77 -8.86
CA LEU A 128 8.40 -10.02 -8.76
C LEU A 128 8.83 -11.27 -9.55
N SER A 129 8.13 -12.38 -9.32
CA SER A 129 8.43 -13.66 -9.98
C SER A 129 8.25 -13.56 -11.49
N LEU A 130 7.13 -12.97 -11.93
CA LEU A 130 6.85 -12.73 -13.35
C LEU A 130 7.89 -11.80 -13.99
N ASN A 131 8.34 -10.77 -13.28
CA ASN A 131 9.36 -9.85 -13.80
C ASN A 131 10.66 -10.59 -14.09
N VAL A 132 11.18 -11.35 -13.12
CA VAL A 132 12.40 -12.13 -13.29
C VAL A 132 12.24 -13.18 -14.42
N MET A 133 11.11 -13.89 -14.47
CA MET A 133 10.87 -14.90 -15.51
C MET A 133 10.77 -14.29 -16.92
N LEU A 134 10.09 -13.15 -17.08
CA LEU A 134 9.96 -12.47 -18.37
C LEU A 134 11.29 -11.92 -18.87
N VAL A 135 12.10 -11.35 -17.96
CA VAL A 135 13.44 -10.84 -18.28
C VAL A 135 14.35 -11.97 -18.73
N PHE A 136 14.31 -13.11 -18.03
CA PHE A 136 15.09 -14.29 -18.38
C PHE A 136 14.63 -14.93 -19.70
N SER A 137 13.33 -14.94 -19.96
CA SER A 137 12.72 -15.52 -21.17
C SER A 137 12.78 -14.58 -22.38
N ASN A 138 13.39 -13.39 -22.27
CA ASN A 138 13.40 -12.42 -23.35
C ASN A 138 14.42 -12.81 -24.43
N GLU A 139 13.92 -13.31 -25.57
CA GLU A 139 14.73 -13.70 -26.73
C GLU A 139 14.98 -12.55 -27.72
N THR A 140 14.31 -11.40 -27.54
CA THR A 140 14.41 -10.26 -28.46
C THR A 140 15.59 -9.35 -28.11
N GLY A 141 16.53 -9.21 -29.06
CA GLY A 141 17.62 -8.25 -28.98
C GLY A 141 17.18 -6.85 -29.44
N PHE A 142 17.69 -5.81 -28.77
CA PHE A 142 17.54 -4.40 -29.16
C PHE A 142 18.82 -3.64 -28.74
N PRO A 143 19.13 -2.48 -29.36
CA PRO A 143 20.44 -1.83 -29.25
C PRO A 143 20.87 -1.40 -27.84
N ASN A 144 19.96 -1.40 -26.86
CA ASN A 144 20.23 -1.02 -25.46
C ASN A 144 19.84 -2.13 -24.47
N LEU A 145 20.06 -3.39 -24.83
CA LEU A 145 19.67 -4.56 -24.04
C LEU A 145 20.23 -4.54 -22.60
N SER A 146 21.47 -4.10 -22.41
CA SER A 146 22.08 -4.01 -21.07
C SER A 146 21.35 -3.00 -20.17
N ALA A 147 21.04 -1.81 -20.69
CA ALA A 147 20.33 -0.78 -19.94
C ALA A 147 18.91 -1.22 -19.56
N TRP A 148 18.24 -1.99 -20.44
CA TRP A 148 16.94 -2.56 -20.11
C TRP A 148 17.01 -3.65 -19.04
N TYR A 149 18.01 -4.54 -19.08
CA TYR A 149 18.23 -5.51 -18.01
C TYR A 149 18.43 -4.82 -16.67
N ASP A 150 19.29 -3.78 -16.62
CA ASP A 150 19.53 -3.02 -15.39
C ASP A 150 18.26 -2.37 -14.83
N LEU A 151 17.42 -1.81 -15.71
CA LEU A 151 16.11 -1.27 -15.34
C LEU A 151 15.20 -2.37 -14.76
N CYS A 152 15.06 -3.50 -15.45
CA CYS A 152 14.18 -4.58 -15.01
C CYS A 152 14.62 -5.22 -13.70
N TYR A 153 15.94 -5.39 -13.48
CA TYR A 153 16.46 -5.90 -12.21
C TYR A 153 16.29 -4.87 -11.07
N THR A 154 16.41 -3.58 -11.37
CA THR A 154 16.11 -2.52 -10.39
C THR A 154 14.62 -2.53 -10.01
N GLU A 155 13.74 -2.71 -10.99
CA GLU A 155 12.30 -2.87 -10.77
C GLU A 155 11.98 -4.09 -9.91
N ALA A 156 12.57 -5.25 -10.24
CA ALA A 156 12.46 -6.46 -9.44
C ALA A 156 12.96 -6.23 -8.00
N GLY A 157 14.08 -5.52 -7.83
CA GLY A 157 14.59 -5.12 -6.52
C GLY A 157 13.55 -4.33 -5.70
N LEU A 158 12.95 -3.29 -6.30
CA LEU A 158 11.90 -2.50 -5.65
C LEU A 158 10.63 -3.30 -5.37
N GLN A 159 10.20 -4.18 -6.30
CA GLN A 159 9.09 -5.09 -6.10
C GLN A 159 9.32 -5.99 -4.87
N GLY A 160 10.54 -6.53 -4.73
CA GLY A 160 10.95 -7.31 -3.57
C GLY A 160 10.93 -6.51 -2.27
N VAL A 161 11.42 -5.27 -2.27
CA VAL A 161 11.38 -4.38 -1.09
C VAL A 161 9.92 -4.09 -0.69
N ILE A 162 9.04 -3.78 -1.65
CA ILE A 162 7.62 -3.51 -1.37
C ILE A 162 6.93 -4.77 -0.80
N ALA A 163 7.20 -5.95 -1.37
CA ALA A 163 6.69 -7.22 -0.87
C ALA A 163 7.13 -7.48 0.58
N LEU A 164 8.41 -7.24 0.89
CA LEU A 164 8.94 -7.36 2.25
C LEU A 164 8.29 -6.39 3.23
N ILE A 165 8.06 -5.13 2.83
CA ILE A 165 7.35 -4.17 3.68
C ILE A 165 5.93 -4.67 3.96
N TYR A 166 5.24 -5.24 2.96
CA TYR A 166 3.92 -5.83 3.17
C TYR A 166 3.92 -7.03 4.12
N LEU A 167 4.94 -7.87 4.06
CA LEU A 167 5.12 -8.98 5.00
C LEU A 167 5.23 -8.47 6.45
N VAL A 168 6.00 -7.40 6.67
CA VAL A 168 6.14 -6.75 7.99
C VAL A 168 4.83 -6.08 8.41
N LEU A 169 4.15 -5.36 7.50
CA LEU A 169 2.84 -4.75 7.75
C LEU A 169 1.80 -5.80 8.16
N MET A 170 1.81 -6.97 7.52
CA MET A 170 0.95 -8.10 7.84
C MET A 170 1.18 -8.58 9.29
N GLY A 171 2.43 -8.67 9.73
CA GLY A 171 2.78 -9.01 11.12
C GLY A 171 2.20 -8.02 12.14
N PHE A 172 2.37 -6.71 11.89
CA PHE A 172 1.77 -5.67 12.75
C PHE A 172 0.24 -5.71 12.74
N ALA A 173 -0.38 -5.92 11.57
CA ALA A 173 -1.82 -6.01 11.44
C ALA A 173 -2.39 -7.25 12.17
N ALA A 174 -1.71 -8.39 12.10
CA ALA A 174 -2.10 -9.60 12.85
C ALA A 174 -2.06 -9.35 14.36
N ALA A 175 -1.02 -8.69 14.85
CA ALA A 175 -0.94 -8.29 16.25
C ALA A 175 -2.07 -7.32 16.65
N ALA A 176 -2.44 -6.38 15.76
CA ALA A 176 -3.53 -5.44 15.98
C ALA A 176 -4.89 -6.13 16.05
N VAL A 177 -5.15 -7.07 15.15
CA VAL A 177 -6.35 -7.91 15.17
C VAL A 177 -6.44 -8.73 16.46
N HIS A 178 -5.33 -9.31 16.92
CA HIS A 178 -5.32 -10.09 18.16
C HIS A 178 -5.67 -9.24 19.40
N ARG A 179 -5.09 -8.04 19.52
CA ARG A 179 -5.43 -7.10 20.60
C ARG A 179 -6.89 -6.67 20.54
N TYR A 180 -7.37 -6.28 19.35
CA TYR A 180 -8.76 -5.90 19.14
C TYR A 180 -9.74 -7.00 19.58
N LYS A 181 -9.48 -8.27 19.23
CA LYS A 181 -10.32 -9.40 19.66
C LYS A 181 -10.32 -9.57 21.19
N LYS A 182 -9.17 -9.38 21.84
CA LYS A 182 -9.05 -9.45 23.30
C LYS A 182 -9.90 -8.36 23.98
N ASP A 183 -9.83 -7.13 23.48
CA ASP A 183 -10.57 -5.99 24.05
C ASP A 183 -12.09 -6.16 23.87
N VAL A 184 -12.52 -6.64 22.71
CA VAL A 184 -13.95 -6.93 22.46
C VAL A 184 -14.45 -8.03 23.41
N ARG A 185 -13.65 -9.08 23.64
CA ARG A 185 -14.02 -10.14 24.59
C ARG A 185 -14.14 -9.60 26.01
N LEU A 186 -13.18 -8.78 26.45
CA LEU A 186 -13.19 -8.20 27.80
C LEU A 186 -14.42 -7.31 28.03
N LYS A 187 -14.78 -6.46 27.06
CA LYS A 187 -15.95 -5.61 27.15
C LYS A 187 -17.26 -6.40 27.26
N ARG A 188 -17.38 -7.52 26.55
CA ARG A 188 -18.57 -8.40 26.67
C ARG A 188 -18.68 -8.99 28.07
N VAL A 189 -17.57 -9.50 28.62
CA VAL A 189 -17.55 -10.04 29.99
C VAL A 189 -17.91 -8.97 31.01
N GLN A 190 -17.38 -7.74 30.88
CA GLN A 190 -17.73 -6.63 31.77
C GLN A 190 -19.23 -6.29 31.70
N GLN A 191 -19.80 -6.22 30.49
CA GLN A 191 -21.23 -5.99 30.30
C GLN A 191 -22.10 -7.12 30.89
N GLU A 192 -21.66 -8.36 30.81
CA GLU A 192 -22.36 -9.50 31.43
C GLU A 192 -22.32 -9.41 32.97
N VAL A 193 -21.17 -9.06 33.54
CA VAL A 193 -21.03 -8.86 35.00
C VAL A 193 -21.89 -7.69 35.48
N GLU A 194 -21.90 -6.57 34.77
CA GLU A 194 -22.76 -5.42 35.09
C GLU A 194 -24.25 -5.81 35.09
N ARG A 195 -24.70 -6.58 34.08
CA ARG A 195 -26.08 -7.08 34.03
C ARG A 195 -26.44 -7.98 35.21
N MET A 196 -25.50 -8.81 35.68
CA MET A 196 -25.70 -9.67 36.85
C MET A 196 -25.76 -8.89 38.18
N MET A 197 -25.17 -7.70 38.25
CA MET A 197 -25.21 -6.86 39.47
C MET A 197 -26.46 -5.97 39.54
N THR A 198 -27.05 -5.63 38.40
CA THR A 198 -28.19 -4.70 38.32
C THR A 198 -29.56 -5.36 38.23
N GLY A 199 -29.62 -6.67 37.96
CA GLY A 199 -30.87 -7.45 37.85
C GLY A 199 -31.12 -8.29 39.08
#